data_AF-S3J523-F1
#
_entry.id   AF-S3J523-F1
#
_cell.length_a   1.000
_cell.length_b   1.000
_cell.length_c   1.000
_cell.angle_alpha   90.00
_cell.angle_beta   90.00
_cell.angle_gamma   90.00
#
_symmetry.space_group_name_H-M   'P 1'
#
loop_
_entity.id
_entity.type
_entity.pdbx_description
1 polymer ?
#
loop_
_entity_poly.entity_id
_entity_poly.type
_entity_poly.pdbx_seq_one_letter_code
_entity_poly.pdbx_strand_id
1 'polypeptide(L)' 'MKSIKIIVEKHPDGYIAYPLGIEGVVIGEGESYQEALEDAKSALRFHIETFGVEVLDTEYSVLEASIIVR' A
#
# COMPACT_ATOMS: atom_id res chain seq x y z
N MET A 1 -3.37 14.85 -8.31
CA MET A 1 -3.41 13.51 -7.69
C MET A 1 -2.41 13.50 -6.55
N LYS A 2 -2.79 13.09 -5.34
CA LYS A 2 -1.84 12.88 -4.24
C LYS A 2 -0.91 11.73 -4.63
N SER A 3 0.39 11.88 -4.41
CA SER A 3 1.36 10.79 -4.56
C SER A 3 1.22 9.84 -3.36
N ILE A 4 0.94 8.57 -3.63
CA ILE A 4 0.81 7.54 -2.60
C ILE A 4 2.11 6.71 -2.59
N LYS A 5 2.69 6.54 -1.40
CA LYS A 5 3.89 5.71 -1.20
C LYS A 5 3.43 4.27 -0.95
N ILE A 6 4.08 3.29 -1.58
CA ILE A 6 3.82 1.86 -1.39
C ILE A 6 5.12 1.21 -0.94
N ILE A 7 5.07 0.44 0.15
CA ILE A 7 6.17 -0.45 0.56
C ILE A 7 5.97 -1.78 -0.15
N VAL A 8 7.06 -2.36 -0.65
CA VAL A 8 7.08 -3.74 -1.14
C VAL A 8 8.14 -4.51 -0.36
N GLU A 9 7.72 -5.59 0.28
CA GLU A 9 8.57 -6.48 1.07
C GLU A 9 8.80 -7.79 0.32
N LYS A 10 10.05 -8.26 0.32
CA LYS A 10 10.37 -9.62 -0.13
C LYS A 10 10.27 -10.57 1.05
N HIS A 11 9.51 -11.64 0.88
CA HIS A 11 9.42 -12.78 1.79
C HIS A 11 9.92 -14.07 1.10
N PRO A 12 10.28 -15.13 1.86
CA PRO A 12 10.73 -16.40 1.27
C PRO A 12 9.71 -17.03 0.30
N ASP A 13 8.42 -16.81 0.54
CA ASP A 13 7.27 -17.33 -0.17
C ASP A 13 6.67 -16.37 -1.21
N GLY A 14 7.15 -15.13 -1.30
CA GLY A 14 6.60 -14.17 -2.25
C GLY A 14 6.99 -12.74 -1.98
N TYR A 15 6.10 -11.83 -2.36
CA TYR A 15 6.18 -10.40 -2.11
C TYR A 15 4.85 -9.91 -1.56
N ILE A 16 4.92 -8.96 -0.64
CA ILE A 16 3.77 -8.26 -0.09
C ILE A 16 3.95 -6.77 -0.36
N ALA A 17 2.89 -6.08 -0.77
CA ALA A 17 2.90 -4.65 -1.00
C ALA A 17 1.72 -3.96 -0.29
N TYR A 18 1.96 -2.78 0.28
CA TYR A 18 0.90 -2.01 0.94
C TYR A 18 1.17 -0.50 0.88
N PRO A 19 0.12 0.33 0.69
CA PRO A 19 0.23 1.78 0.70
C PRO A 19 0.37 2.34 2.12
N LEU A 20 1.08 3.46 2.22
CA LEU A 20 1.22 4.21 3.47
C LEU A 20 0.28 5.42 3.49
N GLY A 21 -0.23 5.76 4.68
CA GLY A 21 -1.02 6.97 4.89
C GLY A 21 -2.42 6.91 4.30
N ILE A 22 -3.01 5.71 4.27
CA ILE A 22 -4.41 5.50 3.90
C ILE A 22 -5.20 5.05 5.13
N GLU A 23 -6.49 5.37 5.16
CA GLU A 23 -7.40 4.79 6.15
C GLU A 23 -7.84 3.37 5.70
N GLY A 24 -7.77 2.40 6.62
CA GLY A 24 -8.13 1.01 6.36
C GLY A 24 -6.92 0.13 5.98
N VAL A 25 -7.22 -1.09 5.53
CA VAL A 25 -6.21 -2.10 5.21
C VAL A 25 -6.25 -2.39 3.71
N VAL A 26 -5.15 -2.12 3.03
CA VAL A 26 -4.92 -2.49 1.64
C VAL A 26 -3.62 -3.26 1.57
N ILE A 27 -3.69 -4.48 1.07
CA ILE A 27 -2.54 -5.39 0.90
C ILE A 27 -2.65 -5.96 -0.50
N GLY A 28 -1.51 -6.05 -1.19
CA GLY A 28 -1.36 -6.85 -2.39
C GLY A 28 -0.25 -7.89 -2.22
N GLU A 29 -0.40 -9.01 -2.90
CA GLU A 29 0.53 -10.14 -2.82
C GLU A 29 0.93 -10.62 -4.22
N GLY A 30 2.07 -11.31 -4.33
CA GLY A 30 2.51 -11.87 -5.60
C GLY A 30 3.79 -12.69 -5.49
N GLU A 31 4.06 -13.52 -6.50
CA GLU A 31 5.30 -14.29 -6.57
C GLU A 31 6.48 -13.38 -6.98
N SER A 32 6.18 -12.28 -7.69
CA SER A 32 7.14 -11.24 -8.08
C SER A 32 6.85 -9.87 -7.45
N TYR A 33 7.89 -9.03 -7.40
CA TYR A 33 7.77 -7.62 -7.00
C TYR A 33 6.66 -6.89 -7.78
N GLN A 34 6.59 -7.13 -9.10
CA GLN A 34 5.67 -6.42 -9.97
C GLN A 34 4.23 -6.89 -9.77
N GLU A 35 4.01 -8.18 -9.53
CA GLU A 35 2.69 -8.72 -9.22
C GLU A 35 2.15 -8.12 -7.92
N ALA A 36 2.91 -8.17 -6.83
CA ALA A 36 2.47 -7.59 -5.55
C ALA A 36 2.18 -6.09 -5.68
N LEU A 37 3.01 -5.34 -6.41
CA LEU A 37 2.80 -3.91 -6.64
C LEU A 37 1.52 -3.62 -7.44
N GLU A 38 1.26 -4.37 -8.51
CA GLU A 38 0.04 -4.18 -9.32
C GLU A 38 -1.21 -4.61 -8.56
N ASP A 39 -1.12 -5.68 -7.77
CA ASP A 39 -2.19 -6.15 -6.90
C ASP A 39 -2.54 -5.09 -5.83
N ALA A 40 -1.54 -4.53 -5.15
CA ALA A 40 -1.75 -3.45 -4.18
C ALA A 40 -2.33 -2.19 -4.81
N LYS A 41 -1.92 -1.83 -6.03
CA LYS A 41 -2.53 -0.71 -6.78
C LYS A 41 -3.98 -0.99 -7.15
N SER A 42 -4.32 -2.24 -7.49
CA SER A 42 -5.67 -2.67 -7.80
C SER A 42 -6.57 -2.60 -6.57
N ALA A 43 -6.11 -3.18 -5.45
CA ALA A 43 -6.79 -3.14 -4.18
C ALA A 43 -6.98 -1.70 -3.67
N LEU A 44 -5.98 -0.83 -3.84
CA LEU A 44 -6.09 0.59 -3.51
C LEU A 44 -7.15 1.31 -4.35
N ARG A 45 -7.21 1.06 -5.67
CA ARG A 45 -8.27 1.62 -6.52
C ARG A 45 -9.65 1.16 -6.06
N PHE A 46 -9.82 -0.13 -5.81
CA PHE A 46 -11.08 -0.69 -5.33
C PHE A 46 -11.49 -0.10 -3.97
N HIS A 47 -10.54 0.09 -3.06
CA HIS A 47 -10.77 0.72 -1.76
C HIS A 47 -11.27 2.16 -1.91
N ILE A 48 -10.64 2.96 -2.78
CA ILE A 48 -11.08 4.34 -3.08
C ILE A 48 -12.47 4.34 -3.74
N GLU A 49 -12.74 3.43 -4.68
CA GLU A 49 -14.04 3.31 -5.36
C GLU A 49 -15.16 2.92 -4.39
N THR A 50 -14.84 2.08 -3.40
CA THR A 50 -15.81 1.56 -2.42
C THR A 50 -16.10 2.55 -1.30
N PHE A 51 -15.06 3.19 -0.75
CA PHE A 51 -15.16 4.01 0.46
C PHE A 51 -15.05 5.51 0.20
N GLY A 52 -14.75 5.91 -1.04
CA GLY A 52 -14.59 7.29 -1.45
C GLY A 52 -13.15 7.80 -1.30
N VAL A 53 -12.88 8.97 -1.90
CA VAL A 53 -11.54 9.59 -1.92
C VAL A 53 -11.06 10.05 -0.55
N GLU A 54 -11.95 10.13 0.44
CA GLU A 54 -11.64 10.57 1.80
C GLU A 54 -10.68 9.62 2.53
N VAL A 55 -10.62 8.35 2.11
CA VAL A 55 -9.62 7.39 2.62
C VAL A 55 -8.17 7.78 2.31
N LEU A 56 -7.97 8.71 1.36
CA LEU A 56 -6.68 9.32 1.02
C LEU A 56 -6.43 10.64 1.73
N ASP A 57 -7.41 11.14 2.48
CA ASP A 57 -7.36 12.39 3.23
C ASP A 57 -7.09 12.12 4.70
N THR A 58 -6.08 11.28 4.96
CA THR A 58 -5.51 11.20 6.29
C THR A 58 -4.89 12.57 6.61
N GLU A 59 -5.26 13.15 7.76
CA GLU A 59 -4.71 14.45 8.22
C GLU A 59 -3.17 14.43 8.37
N TYR A 60 -2.56 13.25 8.22
CA TYR A 60 -1.13 13.01 8.39
C TYR A 60 -0.55 12.39 7.12
N SER A 61 0.06 13.23 6.28
CA SER A 61 1.02 12.73 5.30
C SER A 61 2.12 11.95 6.02
N VAL A 62 2.49 10.77 5.50
CA VAL A 62 3.55 9.94 6.09
C VAL A 62 4.87 10.73 6.09
N LEU A 63 5.25 11.22 7.27
CA LEU A 63 6.45 12.02 7.49
C LEU A 63 7.71 11.16 7.44
N GLU A 64 7.67 10.01 8.10
CA GLU A 64 8.77 9.05 8.16
C GLU A 64 8.23 7.62 8.05
N ALA A 65 8.98 6.77 7.36
CA ALA A 65 8.80 5.32 7.36
C ALA A 65 10.17 4.68 7.50
N SER A 66 10.33 3.81 8.49
CA SER A 66 11.61 3.24 8.90
C SER A 66 11.47 1.72 9.05
N ILE A 67 12.40 0.96 8.47
CA ILE A 67 12.46 -0.50 8.63
C ILE A 67 13.32 -0.79 9.86
N ILE A 68 12.71 -1.35 10.90
CA ILE A 68 13.41 -1.73 12.13
C ILE A 68 13.53 -3.25 12.17
N VAL A 69 14.75 -3.75 12.08
CA VAL A 69 15.08 -5.17 12.29
C VAL A 69 15.65 -5.35 13.69
N ARG A 70 15.32 -6.47 14.34
CA ARG A 70 15.88 -6.86 15.64
C ARG A 70 17.18 -7.64 15.47
#